data_AF-A0A3N1PRD0-F1
#
_entry.id   AF-A0A3N1PRD0-F1
#
_cell.length_a   1.000
_cell.length_b   1.000
_cell.length_c   1.000
_cell.angle_alpha   90.00
_cell.angle_beta   90.00
_cell.angle_gamma   90.00
#
_symmetry.space_group_name_H-M   'P 1'
#
loop_
_entity.id
_entity.type
_entity.pdbx_description
1 polymer ?
#
loop_
_entity_poly.entity_id
_entity_poly.type
_entity_poly.pdbx_seq_one_letter_code
_entity_poly.pdbx_strand_id
1 'polypeptide(L)'
;MTPRTAGTGTAAPPTPKQAPGTPEALGPDTQEALFAVPGDPATPGTASARFVGPAGAGPAAPAGLAAAGPVASSASTRHAAPVPPAVPRGPAPAVPEVEGGAPAEGPGAAPLRFAVLGDSLSEGVGDRVGGAWRGWAALLAEGLTAEVLRPEGLRPGGLRPGGLRSEELAAKGRGDGKQGPGAPGRGTAFLNLAVSGALSADVADVQAPRALAFRPHLASVVVGVNDTLRHTFDIALLARRLDRVCADLDAVGAVLLTACLPDPGRMLGLPPPLARPLARRQRSVNAVVHALSDRYGAVHLHLADPVWTEDRTLWSADRLHPGERGHRAVAAGFHRLLAARGLAHGAPPSTEPDRPPPTRAEDLLRLATAGTGWVLRRSRDLLPQLLLLAGAELRHWVDGTGTAPLDARADDALTAALAATMGG
;
A
#
# COMPACT_ATOMS: atom_id res chain seq x y z
N MET A 1 26.85 -55.46 -57.95
CA MET A 1 26.90 -54.63 -59.17
C MET A 1 27.27 -53.21 -58.78
N THR A 2 28.49 -52.78 -59.09
CA THR A 2 28.88 -51.35 -59.25
C THR A 2 28.33 -50.83 -60.59
N PRO A 3 28.49 -49.54 -60.99
CA PRO A 3 28.50 -48.24 -60.28
C PRO A 3 27.66 -47.15 -61.01
N ARG A 4 27.58 -45.91 -60.47
CA ARG A 4 27.47 -44.60 -61.18
C ARG A 4 26.99 -43.50 -60.21
N THR A 5 27.39 -42.23 -60.21
CA THR A 5 28.50 -41.41 -60.76
C THR A 5 28.35 -40.04 -60.08
N ALA A 6 29.46 -39.36 -59.86
CA ALA A 6 29.55 -38.05 -59.24
C ALA A 6 28.88 -36.92 -60.06
N GLY A 7 28.36 -35.92 -59.36
CA GLY A 7 27.98 -34.61 -59.90
C GLY A 7 28.44 -33.52 -58.93
N THR A 8 29.43 -32.74 -59.36
CA THR A 8 30.04 -31.61 -58.67
C THR A 8 29.14 -30.38 -58.70
N GLY A 9 28.91 -29.74 -57.54
CA GLY A 9 28.24 -28.45 -57.43
C GLY A 9 29.04 -27.53 -56.48
N THR A 10 29.66 -26.52 -57.07
CA THR A 10 30.63 -25.60 -56.50
C THR A 10 30.02 -24.66 -55.45
N ALA A 11 30.71 -24.50 -54.32
CA ALA A 11 30.37 -23.57 -53.24
C ALA A 11 30.61 -22.11 -53.65
N ALA A 12 29.64 -21.23 -53.33
CA ALA A 12 29.77 -19.78 -53.41
C ALA A 12 29.98 -19.18 -51.99
N PRO A 13 30.79 -18.12 -51.83
CA PRO A 13 31.35 -17.67 -50.55
C PRO A 13 30.37 -16.84 -49.69
N PRO A 14 30.64 -16.72 -48.37
CA PRO A 14 29.77 -16.02 -47.41
C PRO A 14 29.83 -14.49 -47.56
N THR A 15 28.66 -13.85 -47.49
CA THR A 15 28.50 -12.40 -47.42
C THR A 15 28.89 -11.85 -46.04
N PRO A 16 29.65 -10.74 -45.95
CA PRO A 16 30.23 -10.24 -44.71
C PRO A 16 29.27 -9.40 -43.84
N LYS A 17 29.50 -9.48 -42.52
CA LYS A 17 28.92 -8.67 -41.42
C LYS A 17 28.94 -7.17 -41.72
N GLN A 18 27.84 -6.47 -41.39
CA GLN A 18 27.81 -5.01 -41.22
C GLN A 18 27.20 -4.61 -39.86
N ALA A 19 28.04 -3.96 -39.05
CA ALA A 19 27.75 -2.90 -38.08
C ALA A 19 29.10 -2.23 -37.79
N PRO A 20 29.21 -0.94 -37.42
CA PRO A 20 28.19 0.01 -36.96
C PRO A 20 28.16 1.35 -37.74
N GLY A 21 27.05 2.09 -37.64
CA GLY A 21 26.93 3.44 -38.21
C GLY A 21 26.25 4.42 -37.24
N THR A 22 27.05 5.31 -36.67
CA THR A 22 26.72 6.67 -36.18
C THR A 22 28.08 7.35 -35.98
N PRO A 23 28.26 8.66 -36.25
CA PRO A 23 27.37 9.72 -35.74
C PRO A 23 27.05 10.82 -36.76
N GLU A 24 25.89 11.46 -36.62
CA GLU A 24 25.66 12.78 -37.20
C GLU A 24 25.47 13.79 -36.07
N ALA A 25 26.34 14.79 -36.08
CA ALA A 25 26.50 15.82 -35.08
C ALA A 25 25.56 17.00 -35.37
N LEU A 26 24.77 17.40 -34.38
CA LEU A 26 24.19 18.74 -34.29
C LEU A 26 25.05 19.55 -33.30
N GLY A 27 25.57 20.66 -33.79
CA GLY A 27 26.43 21.59 -33.05
C GLY A 27 25.68 22.50 -32.06
N PRO A 28 26.44 23.28 -31.26
CA PRO A 28 25.99 24.00 -30.08
C PRO A 28 25.49 25.43 -30.39
N ASP A 29 25.04 26.15 -29.35
CA ASP A 29 24.55 27.55 -29.27
C ASP A 29 23.02 27.64 -29.13
N THR A 30 22.46 27.62 -27.92
CA THR A 30 22.51 28.75 -26.98
C THR A 30 22.10 28.28 -25.58
N GLN A 31 23.07 28.23 -24.67
CA GLN A 31 22.87 28.34 -23.22
C GLN A 31 23.07 29.82 -22.90
N GLU A 32 22.11 30.49 -22.27
CA GLU A 32 22.33 31.44 -21.16
C GLU A 32 20.98 31.98 -20.65
N ALA A 33 20.98 32.34 -19.36
CA ALA A 33 19.93 32.98 -18.59
C ALA A 33 18.74 32.10 -18.15
N LEU A 34 18.87 31.50 -16.95
CA LEU A 34 17.83 31.48 -15.90
C LEU A 34 18.47 31.10 -14.55
N PHE A 35 19.44 31.91 -14.12
CA PHE A 35 19.79 32.08 -12.70
C PHE A 35 19.51 33.54 -12.37
N ALA A 36 18.38 33.80 -11.73
CA ALA A 36 18.09 35.10 -11.14
C ALA A 36 17.54 34.89 -9.73
N VAL A 37 18.42 35.14 -8.77
CA VAL A 37 18.13 35.42 -7.37
C VAL A 37 17.34 36.74 -7.31
N PRO A 38 16.17 36.83 -6.66
CA PRO A 38 15.61 38.12 -6.33
C PRO A 38 16.40 38.72 -5.15
N GLY A 39 17.27 39.67 -5.50
CA GLY A 39 17.89 40.59 -4.55
C GLY A 39 16.89 41.64 -4.05
N ASP A 40 17.04 41.94 -2.77
CA ASP A 40 16.35 42.95 -1.99
C ASP A 40 16.64 44.37 -2.53
N PRO A 41 15.65 45.27 -2.68
CA PRO A 41 15.91 46.69 -2.87
C PRO A 41 15.87 47.43 -1.52
N ALA A 42 17.05 47.75 -1.01
CA ALA A 42 17.20 48.82 -0.03
C ALA A 42 17.01 50.19 -0.70
N THR A 43 16.33 51.12 -0.03
CA THR A 43 16.47 52.57 -0.26
C THR A 43 16.41 53.30 1.09
N PRO A 44 17.16 54.40 1.29
CA PRO A 44 17.66 54.78 2.60
C PRO A 44 16.78 55.83 3.29
N GLY A 45 16.75 55.78 4.62
CA GLY A 45 16.13 56.78 5.48
C GLY A 45 16.92 56.94 6.78
N THR A 46 17.65 58.04 6.86
CA THR A 46 18.41 58.55 8.01
C THR A 46 17.55 58.74 9.27
N ALA A 47 18.00 58.25 10.43
CA ALA A 47 17.82 58.92 11.73
C ALA A 47 18.73 58.33 12.82
N SER A 48 19.76 59.11 13.14
CA SER A 48 20.58 59.25 14.35
C SER A 48 20.26 58.44 15.62
N ALA A 49 21.29 57.70 16.06
CA ALA A 49 21.91 57.70 17.39
C ALA A 49 21.04 57.72 18.67
N ARG A 50 21.28 56.73 19.54
CA ARG A 50 22.01 56.95 20.80
C ARG A 50 22.49 55.66 21.44
N PHE A 51 23.73 55.74 21.88
CA PHE A 51 24.56 54.74 22.54
C PHE A 51 24.43 54.96 24.06
N VAL A 52 24.12 53.91 24.84
CA VAL A 52 24.49 53.79 26.25
C VAL A 52 24.69 52.30 26.55
N GLY A 53 25.92 51.88 26.84
CA GLY A 53 26.21 50.63 27.56
C GLY A 53 26.62 50.95 29.01
N PRO A 54 27.34 50.05 29.72
CA PRO A 54 26.99 48.66 30.03
C PRO A 54 27.24 48.32 31.52
N ALA A 55 26.76 47.17 32.01
CA ALA A 55 27.31 46.40 33.16
C ALA A 55 26.45 45.13 33.36
N GLY A 56 26.92 43.93 33.68
CA GLY A 56 28.25 43.41 34.03
C GLY A 56 28.19 41.86 34.09
N ALA A 57 29.36 41.23 34.06
CA ALA A 57 29.62 39.77 34.09
C ALA A 57 29.20 39.11 35.42
N GLY A 58 28.60 37.90 35.44
CA GLY A 58 29.22 36.56 35.45
C GLY A 58 28.94 35.86 36.82
N PRO A 59 29.34 34.59 37.11
CA PRO A 59 29.41 33.36 36.29
C PRO A 59 28.82 32.09 36.99
N ALA A 60 28.80 30.97 36.24
CA ALA A 60 28.97 29.54 36.64
C ALA A 60 27.89 28.72 37.41
N ALA A 61 27.70 27.48 36.91
CA ALA A 61 26.91 26.32 37.41
C ALA A 61 27.63 25.59 38.60
N PRO A 62 27.22 24.42 39.20
CA PRO A 62 26.47 23.28 38.61
C PRO A 62 25.51 22.43 39.53
N ALA A 63 24.86 21.45 38.89
CA ALA A 63 24.41 20.11 39.37
C ALA A 63 23.43 19.95 40.55
N GLY A 64 22.33 19.22 40.30
CA GLY A 64 21.47 18.65 41.33
C GLY A 64 20.47 17.63 40.75
N LEU A 65 20.79 16.34 40.91
CA LEU A 65 19.89 15.20 40.73
C LEU A 65 18.62 15.37 41.59
N ALA A 66 17.44 15.15 41.02
CA ALA A 66 16.26 14.75 41.79
C ALA A 66 15.36 13.84 40.95
N ALA A 67 15.19 12.61 41.44
CA ALA A 67 14.26 11.62 40.95
C ALA A 67 12.81 12.05 41.22
N ALA A 68 11.90 11.76 40.29
CA ALA A 68 10.46 11.79 40.53
C ALA A 68 9.84 10.53 39.93
N GLY A 69 9.16 9.77 40.80
CA GLY A 69 8.44 8.53 40.50
C GLY A 69 7.14 8.74 39.72
N PRO A 70 6.33 7.67 39.58
CA PRO A 70 5.37 7.51 38.51
C PRO A 70 4.08 8.28 38.79
N VAL A 71 3.60 9.05 37.80
CA VAL A 71 2.27 9.66 37.83
C VAL A 71 1.26 8.75 37.15
N ALA A 72 0.15 8.60 37.88
CA ALA A 72 -0.89 7.61 37.69
C ALA A 72 -1.82 7.90 36.50
N SER A 73 -2.35 6.79 35.99
CA SER A 73 -3.44 6.66 35.04
C SER A 73 -4.68 7.45 35.48
N SER A 74 -5.19 8.33 34.61
CA SER A 74 -6.47 9.02 34.81
C SER A 74 -7.49 8.45 33.83
N ALA A 75 -8.43 7.68 34.38
CA ALA A 75 -9.58 7.12 33.68
C ALA A 75 -10.55 8.22 33.24
N SER A 76 -10.83 8.31 31.94
CA SER A 76 -11.85 9.21 31.41
C SER A 76 -13.23 8.58 31.52
N THR A 77 -14.10 9.26 32.27
CA THR A 77 -15.48 8.87 32.58
C THR A 77 -16.37 9.09 31.35
N ARG A 78 -17.04 8.04 30.89
CA ARG A 78 -18.02 8.11 29.78
C ARG A 78 -19.31 8.78 30.28
N HIS A 79 -19.71 9.89 29.66
CA HIS A 79 -21.07 10.42 29.75
C HIS A 79 -21.97 9.68 28.75
N ALA A 80 -23.01 9.05 29.27
CA ALA A 80 -24.06 8.37 28.49
C ALA A 80 -25.10 9.39 28.01
N ALA A 81 -25.45 9.34 26.73
CA ALA A 81 -26.56 10.09 26.15
C ALA A 81 -27.92 9.43 26.48
N PRO A 82 -29.02 10.21 26.61
CA PRO A 82 -30.32 9.70 27.03
C PRO A 82 -31.05 8.91 25.92
N VAL A 83 -31.74 7.85 26.34
CA VAL A 83 -32.59 6.97 25.52
C VAL A 83 -33.97 7.62 25.33
N PRO A 84 -34.54 7.68 24.10
CA PRO A 84 -35.89 8.18 23.88
C PRO A 84 -36.98 7.15 24.28
N PRO A 85 -38.18 7.61 24.68
CA PRO A 85 -39.23 6.73 25.21
C PRO A 85 -39.91 5.86 24.14
N ALA A 86 -40.36 4.68 24.58
CA ALA A 86 -41.03 3.68 23.76
C ALA A 86 -42.46 4.09 23.36
N VAL A 87 -42.80 3.86 22.08
CA VAL A 87 -44.14 4.05 21.52
C VAL A 87 -44.97 2.75 21.71
N PRO A 88 -46.24 2.82 22.15
CA PRO A 88 -47.06 1.63 22.38
C PRO A 88 -47.49 0.94 21.08
N ARG A 89 -47.49 -0.41 21.12
CA ARG A 89 -47.89 -1.32 20.03
C ARG A 89 -49.41 -1.33 19.86
N GLY A 90 -49.89 -1.07 18.64
CA GLY A 90 -51.27 -1.35 18.21
C GLY A 90 -51.45 -2.83 17.78
N PRO A 91 -52.69 -3.35 17.74
CA PRO A 91 -52.97 -4.76 17.47
C PRO A 91 -52.70 -5.14 16.01
N ALA A 92 -52.21 -6.36 15.82
CA ALA A 92 -51.84 -6.93 14.53
C ALA A 92 -53.09 -7.19 13.64
N PRO A 93 -53.03 -6.92 12.32
CA PRO A 93 -54.06 -7.38 11.39
C PRO A 93 -53.87 -8.87 11.07
N ALA A 94 -54.99 -9.56 10.86
CA ALA A 94 -55.07 -10.98 10.55
C ALA A 94 -54.42 -11.34 9.20
N VAL A 95 -53.73 -12.48 9.17
CA VAL A 95 -53.09 -13.05 7.98
C VAL A 95 -54.13 -13.90 7.23
N PRO A 96 -54.30 -13.75 5.90
CA PRO A 96 -55.02 -14.75 5.11
C PRO A 96 -54.07 -15.91 4.80
N GLU A 97 -54.54 -17.15 5.03
CA GLU A 97 -53.93 -18.36 4.48
C GLU A 97 -53.96 -18.30 2.95
N VAL A 98 -52.79 -18.50 2.32
CA VAL A 98 -52.66 -18.74 0.88
C VAL A 98 -51.84 -20.02 0.68
N GLU A 99 -52.46 -20.95 -0.04
CA GLU A 99 -51.96 -22.25 -0.44
C GLU A 99 -50.74 -22.19 -1.36
N GLY A 100 -49.88 -23.20 -1.23
CA GLY A 100 -49.24 -23.93 -2.33
C GLY A 100 -48.62 -23.13 -3.49
N GLY A 101 -47.35 -22.75 -3.34
CA GLY A 101 -46.48 -22.39 -4.47
C GLY A 101 -45.02 -22.59 -4.09
N ALA A 102 -44.34 -23.54 -4.75
CA ALA A 102 -42.90 -23.74 -4.57
C ALA A 102 -42.15 -22.43 -4.84
N PRO A 103 -41.15 -22.04 -4.02
CA PRO A 103 -40.35 -20.87 -4.34
C PRO A 103 -39.53 -21.20 -5.59
N ALA A 104 -39.78 -20.47 -6.66
CA ALA A 104 -38.87 -20.40 -7.79
C ALA A 104 -37.48 -20.01 -7.27
N GLU A 105 -36.47 -20.83 -7.53
CA GLU A 105 -35.07 -20.51 -7.27
C GLU A 105 -34.73 -19.22 -8.04
N GLY A 106 -34.65 -18.10 -7.30
CA GLY A 106 -34.24 -16.81 -7.86
C GLY A 106 -32.80 -16.86 -8.38
N PRO A 107 -32.42 -15.96 -9.31
CA PRO A 107 -31.06 -15.92 -9.86
C PRO A 107 -30.07 -15.73 -8.71
N GLY A 108 -29.10 -16.65 -8.60
CA GLY A 108 -28.10 -16.63 -7.54
C GLY A 108 -27.47 -15.25 -7.39
N ALA A 109 -27.48 -14.71 -6.16
CA ALA A 109 -26.97 -13.38 -5.88
C ALA A 109 -25.54 -13.21 -6.41
N ALA A 110 -25.28 -12.11 -7.13
CA ALA A 110 -23.98 -11.82 -7.73
C ALA A 110 -22.84 -11.89 -6.70
N PRO A 111 -21.63 -12.31 -7.11
CA PRO A 111 -20.49 -12.45 -6.20
C PRO A 111 -20.07 -11.11 -5.60
N LEU A 112 -19.49 -11.17 -4.39
CA LEU A 112 -18.79 -10.02 -3.80
C LEU A 112 -17.60 -9.68 -4.72
N ARG A 113 -17.31 -8.39 -4.93
CA ARG A 113 -16.24 -7.94 -5.83
C ARG A 113 -15.23 -7.16 -5.01
N PHE A 114 -14.01 -7.66 -4.93
CA PHE A 114 -12.93 -7.04 -4.16
C PHE A 114 -11.79 -6.63 -5.10
N ALA A 115 -11.55 -5.33 -5.21
CA ALA A 115 -10.44 -4.76 -5.97
C ALA A 115 -9.30 -4.35 -5.03
N VAL A 116 -8.06 -4.57 -5.45
CA VAL A 116 -6.87 -4.22 -4.67
C VAL A 116 -5.95 -3.33 -5.49
N LEU A 117 -5.69 -2.14 -4.95
CA LEU A 117 -4.82 -1.13 -5.52
C LEU A 117 -3.68 -0.84 -4.55
N GLY A 118 -2.48 -0.64 -5.09
CA GLY A 118 -1.31 -0.33 -4.29
C GLY A 118 0.00 -0.74 -4.91
N ASP A 119 0.97 -0.98 -4.05
CA ASP A 119 2.32 -1.34 -4.40
C ASP A 119 2.69 -2.79 -4.03
N SER A 120 3.97 -3.07 -3.78
CA SER A 120 4.49 -4.40 -3.49
C SER A 120 3.86 -5.06 -2.25
N LEU A 121 3.42 -4.28 -1.27
CA LEU A 121 2.72 -4.83 -0.10
C LEU A 121 1.40 -5.48 -0.53
N SER A 122 0.62 -4.80 -1.38
CA SER A 122 -0.66 -5.30 -1.89
C SER A 122 -0.51 -6.30 -3.03
N GLU A 123 0.59 -6.25 -3.79
CA GLU A 123 0.95 -7.31 -4.75
C GLU A 123 1.21 -8.65 -4.04
N GLY A 124 1.65 -8.61 -2.77
CA GLY A 124 1.93 -9.80 -1.98
C GLY A 124 3.41 -10.20 -1.96
N VAL A 125 4.31 -9.27 -2.26
CA VAL A 125 5.75 -9.52 -2.20
C VAL A 125 6.12 -10.05 -0.82
N GLY A 126 6.83 -11.18 -0.78
CA GLY A 126 7.22 -11.88 0.44
C GLY A 126 6.38 -13.13 0.77
N ASP A 127 5.25 -13.35 0.10
CA ASP A 127 4.40 -14.55 0.25
C ASP A 127 4.21 -15.28 -1.10
N ARG A 128 5.20 -16.09 -1.48
CA ARG A 128 5.29 -16.66 -2.83
C ARG A 128 4.67 -18.05 -2.91
N VAL A 129 3.61 -18.26 -3.70
CA VAL A 129 2.92 -19.56 -3.84
C VAL A 129 2.74 -19.91 -5.33
N GLY A 130 3.11 -21.14 -5.72
CA GLY A 130 2.89 -21.62 -7.10
C GLY A 130 3.57 -20.77 -8.18
N GLY A 131 4.68 -20.10 -7.86
CA GLY A 131 5.40 -19.20 -8.78
C GLY A 131 4.91 -17.75 -8.78
N ALA A 132 3.79 -17.43 -8.13
CA ALA A 132 3.21 -16.09 -8.03
C ALA A 132 3.22 -15.55 -6.58
N TRP A 133 2.91 -14.27 -6.41
CA TRP A 133 2.66 -13.67 -5.09
C TRP A 133 1.19 -13.89 -4.70
N ARG A 134 0.94 -14.41 -3.49
CA ARG A 134 -0.40 -14.59 -2.93
C ARG A 134 -0.80 -13.32 -2.15
N GLY A 135 -0.09 -13.05 -1.05
CA GLY A 135 -0.26 -11.83 -0.27
C GLY A 135 -1.53 -11.76 0.57
N TRP A 136 -1.61 -10.74 1.42
CA TRP A 136 -2.72 -10.53 2.35
C TRP A 136 -4.09 -10.39 1.65
N ALA A 137 -4.10 -9.81 0.46
CA ALA A 137 -5.30 -9.50 -0.29
C ALA A 137 -6.04 -10.78 -0.74
N ALA A 138 -5.30 -11.76 -1.27
CA ALA A 138 -5.86 -13.04 -1.64
C ALA A 138 -6.35 -13.83 -0.41
N LEU A 139 -5.56 -13.83 0.67
CA LEU A 139 -5.92 -14.46 1.94
C LEU A 139 -7.19 -13.84 2.56
N LEU A 140 -7.34 -12.51 2.47
CA LEU A 140 -8.54 -11.83 2.92
C LEU A 140 -9.74 -12.25 2.07
N ALA A 141 -9.59 -12.31 0.75
CA ALA A 141 -10.66 -12.65 -0.19
C ALA A 141 -11.31 -14.00 0.13
N GLU A 142 -10.51 -14.99 0.55
CA GLU A 142 -10.98 -16.31 1.00
C GLU A 142 -11.89 -16.22 2.25
N GLY A 143 -11.64 -15.25 3.14
CA GLY A 143 -12.39 -15.05 4.38
C GLY A 143 -13.58 -14.07 4.29
N LEU A 144 -13.80 -13.41 3.14
CA LEU A 144 -14.87 -12.41 3.00
C LEU A 144 -16.26 -13.04 2.93
N THR A 145 -16.40 -14.11 2.17
CA THR A 145 -17.66 -14.81 1.95
C THR A 145 -17.59 -16.21 2.54
N ALA A 146 -18.63 -16.63 3.26
CA ALA A 146 -18.73 -18.02 3.67
C ALA A 146 -18.87 -18.89 2.41
N GLU A 147 -17.93 -19.79 2.17
CA GLU A 147 -18.30 -21.03 1.51
C GLU A 147 -19.35 -21.68 2.41
N VAL A 148 -20.53 -21.98 1.86
CA VAL A 148 -21.44 -22.92 2.52
C VAL A 148 -20.75 -24.27 2.43
N LEU A 149 -19.81 -24.52 3.35
CA LEU A 149 -19.24 -25.83 3.58
C LEU A 149 -20.41 -26.72 4.00
N ARG A 150 -20.96 -27.46 3.05
CA ARG A 150 -21.88 -28.56 3.37
C ARG A 150 -21.07 -29.57 4.19
N PRO A 151 -21.45 -29.89 5.42
CA PRO A 151 -20.84 -31.01 6.12
C PRO A 151 -21.24 -32.31 5.38
N GLU A 152 -20.27 -32.97 4.75
CA GLU A 152 -20.43 -34.39 4.41
C GLU A 152 -20.53 -35.17 5.71
N GLY A 153 -21.70 -35.78 5.99
CA GLY A 153 -21.83 -36.57 7.21
C GLY A 153 -23.22 -37.07 7.60
N LEU A 154 -24.24 -37.04 6.75
CA LEU A 154 -25.49 -37.74 7.04
C LEU A 154 -26.10 -38.37 5.78
N ARG A 155 -25.98 -39.70 5.69
CA ARG A 155 -26.69 -40.50 4.67
C ARG A 155 -28.16 -40.66 5.09
N PRO A 156 -29.07 -40.62 4.11
CA PRO A 156 -30.05 -41.71 3.98
C PRO A 156 -29.90 -42.39 2.62
N GLY A 157 -30.26 -43.67 2.60
CA GLY A 157 -29.84 -44.63 1.59
C GLY A 157 -30.48 -44.52 0.21
N GLY A 158 -29.89 -45.30 -0.69
CA GLY A 158 -30.58 -46.00 -1.78
C GLY A 158 -30.88 -45.21 -3.05
N LEU A 159 -29.94 -45.19 -4.00
CA LEU A 159 -30.00 -45.99 -5.25
C LEU A 159 -28.79 -45.63 -6.14
N ARG A 160 -28.23 -46.62 -6.83
CA ARG A 160 -27.28 -46.50 -7.96
C ARG A 160 -27.91 -47.24 -9.16
N PRO A 161 -27.33 -47.20 -10.37
CA PRO A 161 -26.71 -46.09 -11.11
C PRO A 161 -27.20 -46.03 -12.58
N GLY A 162 -26.84 -44.98 -13.33
CA GLY A 162 -26.92 -44.97 -14.80
C GLY A 162 -25.96 -43.94 -15.37
N GLY A 163 -24.94 -44.40 -16.09
CA GLY A 163 -23.89 -43.55 -16.64
C GLY A 163 -24.24 -42.90 -17.98
N LEU A 164 -23.37 -42.02 -18.46
CA LEU A 164 -22.89 -41.94 -19.84
C LEU A 164 -21.64 -41.03 -19.89
N ARG A 165 -20.75 -41.34 -20.83
CA ARG A 165 -19.42 -40.76 -21.04
C ARG A 165 -19.46 -39.47 -21.88
N SER A 166 -18.38 -38.70 -21.71
CA SER A 166 -17.64 -37.76 -22.58
C SER A 166 -18.17 -37.57 -24.03
N GLU A 167 -18.10 -36.41 -24.69
CA GLU A 167 -16.88 -35.70 -25.11
C GLU A 167 -17.21 -34.30 -25.72
N GLU A 168 -16.31 -33.34 -25.47
CA GLU A 168 -15.78 -32.35 -26.45
C GLU A 168 -16.71 -31.18 -26.86
N LEU A 169 -16.34 -29.91 -26.68
CA LEU A 169 -15.25 -29.21 -27.37
C LEU A 169 -14.62 -28.11 -26.50
N ALA A 170 -13.30 -28.12 -26.43
CA ALA A 170 -12.47 -26.98 -26.09
C ALA A 170 -11.74 -26.48 -27.33
N ALA A 171 -11.87 -25.19 -27.66
CA ALA A 171 -10.93 -24.38 -28.45
C ALA A 171 -11.48 -22.94 -28.55
N LYS A 172 -10.76 -21.84 -28.36
CA LYS A 172 -9.35 -21.56 -28.04
C LYS A 172 -9.26 -20.03 -27.84
N GLY A 173 -8.79 -19.58 -26.68
CA GLY A 173 -8.49 -18.17 -26.38
C GLY A 173 -7.54 -18.09 -25.19
N ARG A 174 -6.24 -18.02 -25.47
CA ARG A 174 -5.11 -18.02 -24.52
C ARG A 174 -5.08 -16.74 -23.67
N GLY A 175 -4.73 -16.88 -22.37
CA GLY A 175 -4.30 -15.75 -21.53
C GLY A 175 -4.53 -15.85 -20.01
N ASP A 176 -4.47 -17.06 -19.44
CA ASP A 176 -4.23 -17.45 -18.04
C ASP A 176 -4.40 -16.41 -16.90
N GLY A 177 -5.65 -16.02 -16.64
CA GLY A 177 -6.12 -15.77 -15.27
C GLY A 177 -6.76 -17.06 -14.74
N LYS A 178 -6.10 -17.76 -13.81
CA LYS A 178 -6.67 -18.98 -13.21
C LYS A 178 -7.84 -18.62 -12.29
N GLN A 179 -9.07 -18.84 -12.76
CA GLN A 179 -10.27 -19.00 -11.94
C GLN A 179 -10.83 -20.40 -12.20
N GLY A 180 -11.09 -21.17 -11.14
CA GLY A 180 -11.86 -22.42 -11.21
C GLY A 180 -13.35 -22.16 -10.93
N PRO A 181 -14.30 -22.93 -11.49
CA PRO A 181 -15.72 -22.71 -11.24
C PRO A 181 -16.16 -23.43 -9.95
N GLY A 182 -16.59 -22.66 -8.95
CA GLY A 182 -17.28 -23.15 -7.75
C GLY A 182 -18.79 -22.97 -7.88
N ALA A 183 -19.56 -23.92 -7.34
CA ALA A 183 -21.03 -23.96 -7.28
C ALA A 183 -21.63 -22.72 -6.54
N PRO A 184 -22.96 -22.46 -6.63
CA PRO A 184 -23.55 -21.18 -6.21
C PRO A 184 -23.70 -21.07 -4.68
N GLY A 185 -22.59 -20.81 -3.99
CA GLY A 185 -22.53 -19.93 -2.83
C GLY A 185 -22.08 -18.54 -3.29
N ARG A 186 -22.31 -17.48 -2.50
CA ARG A 186 -21.76 -16.15 -2.81
C ARG A 186 -20.23 -16.25 -2.82
N GLY A 187 -19.61 -16.44 -3.98
CA GLY A 187 -18.16 -16.38 -4.12
C GLY A 187 -17.64 -14.94 -4.06
N THR A 188 -16.34 -14.79 -3.85
CA THR A 188 -15.65 -13.50 -3.98
C THR A 188 -14.92 -13.47 -5.32
N ALA A 189 -15.34 -12.56 -6.21
CA ALA A 189 -14.59 -12.19 -7.39
C ALA A 189 -13.48 -11.20 -6.98
N PHE A 190 -12.23 -11.61 -7.17
CA PHE A 190 -11.06 -10.90 -6.70
C PHE A 190 -10.23 -10.34 -7.87
N LEU A 191 -9.81 -9.08 -7.77
CA LEU A 191 -8.96 -8.41 -8.75
C LEU A 191 -7.83 -7.67 -8.05
N ASN A 192 -6.60 -8.17 -8.20
CA ASN A 192 -5.40 -7.47 -7.74
C ASN A 192 -4.75 -6.66 -8.88
N LEU A 193 -4.68 -5.35 -8.70
CA LEU A 193 -4.08 -4.40 -9.64
C LEU A 193 -2.78 -3.80 -9.09
N ALA A 194 -2.39 -4.17 -7.87
CA ALA A 194 -1.20 -3.65 -7.22
C ALA A 194 0.08 -4.13 -7.94
N VAL A 195 1.07 -3.24 -8.00
CA VAL A 195 2.34 -3.50 -8.72
C VAL A 195 3.51 -2.99 -7.89
N SER A 196 4.54 -3.82 -7.76
CA SER A 196 5.79 -3.48 -7.07
C SER A 196 6.38 -2.16 -7.55
N GLY A 197 6.59 -1.25 -6.59
CA GLY A 197 7.19 0.05 -6.85
C GLY A 197 6.24 1.13 -7.36
N ALA A 198 4.93 0.82 -7.45
CA ALA A 198 3.90 1.79 -7.81
C ALA A 198 3.90 3.00 -6.87
N LEU A 199 3.69 4.17 -7.47
CA LEU A 199 3.51 5.45 -6.80
C LEU A 199 2.03 5.79 -6.70
N SER A 200 1.70 6.80 -5.89
CA SER A 200 0.35 7.38 -5.85
C SER A 200 -0.19 7.78 -7.24
N ALA A 201 0.70 8.20 -8.14
CA ALA A 201 0.36 8.50 -9.53
C ALA A 201 -0.09 7.26 -10.31
N ASP A 202 0.64 6.15 -10.20
CA ASP A 202 0.29 4.90 -10.89
C ASP A 202 -1.04 4.35 -10.39
N VAL A 203 -1.29 4.48 -9.08
CA VAL A 203 -2.59 4.11 -8.49
C VAL A 203 -3.71 4.96 -9.08
N ALA A 204 -3.54 6.28 -9.15
CA ALA A 204 -4.56 7.19 -9.66
C ALA A 204 -4.81 7.06 -11.16
N ASP A 205 -3.74 6.99 -11.95
CA ASP A 205 -3.82 7.12 -13.40
C ASP A 205 -3.98 5.77 -14.13
N VAL A 206 -3.55 4.67 -13.50
CA VAL A 206 -3.55 3.33 -14.12
C VAL A 206 -4.42 2.32 -13.37
N GLN A 207 -4.29 2.22 -12.05
CA GLN A 207 -5.00 1.18 -11.29
C GLN A 207 -6.47 1.56 -11.05
N ALA A 208 -6.76 2.80 -10.63
CA ALA A 208 -8.10 3.25 -10.30
C ALA A 208 -9.10 3.14 -11.47
N PRO A 209 -8.79 3.56 -12.71
CA PRO A 209 -9.71 3.39 -13.83
C PRO A 209 -10.10 1.92 -14.08
N ARG A 210 -9.15 0.99 -13.90
CA ARG A 210 -9.39 -0.45 -14.05
C ARG A 210 -10.20 -1.01 -12.89
N ALA A 211 -9.97 -0.54 -11.67
CA ALA A 211 -10.79 -0.90 -10.52
C ALA A 211 -12.24 -0.43 -10.72
N LEU A 212 -12.47 0.81 -11.15
CA LEU A 212 -13.81 1.35 -11.41
C LEU A 212 -14.56 0.53 -12.48
N ALA A 213 -13.87 0.10 -13.54
CA ALA A 213 -14.44 -0.79 -14.55
C ALA A 213 -14.90 -2.14 -13.96
N PHE A 214 -14.23 -2.62 -12.91
CA PHE A 214 -14.60 -3.83 -12.18
C PHE A 214 -15.77 -3.64 -11.20
N ARG A 215 -16.17 -2.39 -10.92
CA ARG A 215 -17.26 -2.01 -10.00
C ARG A 215 -17.17 -2.70 -8.63
N PRO A 216 -16.08 -2.53 -7.87
CA PRO A 216 -15.88 -3.23 -6.60
C PRO A 216 -16.98 -2.92 -5.59
N HIS A 217 -17.29 -3.91 -4.76
CA HIS A 217 -18.03 -3.70 -3.51
C HIS A 217 -17.07 -3.34 -2.36
N LEU A 218 -15.84 -3.89 -2.41
CA LEU A 218 -14.74 -3.54 -1.52
C LEU A 218 -13.53 -3.11 -2.38
N ALA A 219 -12.84 -2.06 -1.99
CA ALA A 219 -11.62 -1.63 -2.67
C ALA A 219 -10.53 -1.31 -1.65
N SER A 220 -9.35 -1.92 -1.77
CA SER A 220 -8.19 -1.50 -0.97
C SER A 220 -7.30 -0.53 -1.72
N VAL A 221 -6.82 0.49 -1.00
CA VAL A 221 -5.85 1.48 -1.50
C VAL A 221 -4.73 1.59 -0.47
N VAL A 222 -3.63 0.89 -0.72
CA VAL A 222 -2.45 0.88 0.16
C VAL A 222 -1.21 1.22 -0.65
N VAL A 223 -0.75 2.47 -0.53
CA VAL A 223 0.38 3.02 -1.28
C VAL A 223 0.99 4.20 -0.51
N GLY A 224 2.18 4.63 -0.90
CA GLY A 224 2.77 5.89 -0.46
C GLY A 224 4.20 5.75 0.07
N VAL A 225 4.59 4.57 0.56
CA VAL A 225 5.98 4.32 0.97
C VAL A 225 6.93 4.56 -0.20
N ASN A 226 6.57 4.10 -1.40
CA ASN A 226 7.38 4.32 -2.60
C ASN A 226 7.54 5.80 -2.96
N ASP A 227 6.51 6.63 -2.77
CA ASP A 227 6.57 8.08 -2.98
C ASP A 227 7.57 8.72 -2.01
N THR A 228 7.61 8.32 -0.74
CA THR A 228 8.59 8.85 0.24
C THR A 228 10.04 8.59 -0.19
N LEU A 229 10.24 7.54 -0.99
CA LEU A 229 11.51 7.07 -1.51
C LEU A 229 11.84 7.64 -2.91
N ARG A 230 11.16 8.71 -3.34
CA ARG A 230 11.49 9.44 -4.58
C ARG A 230 12.01 10.82 -4.29
N HIS A 231 12.79 11.34 -5.23
CA HIS A 231 13.21 12.73 -5.16
C HIS A 231 12.06 13.72 -5.40
N THR A 232 11.06 13.30 -6.16
CA THR A 232 9.86 14.07 -6.49
C THR A 232 8.77 14.04 -5.43
N PHE A 233 9.08 13.63 -4.19
CA PHE A 233 8.08 13.54 -3.13
C PHE A 233 7.41 14.91 -2.89
N ASP A 234 6.09 14.94 -3.04
CA ASP A 234 5.23 16.08 -2.82
C ASP A 234 3.96 15.60 -2.10
N ILE A 235 3.77 16.04 -0.86
CA ILE A 235 2.65 15.62 -0.03
C ILE A 235 1.31 16.17 -0.54
N ALA A 236 1.28 17.37 -1.12
CA ALA A 236 0.06 17.98 -1.62
C ALA A 236 -0.45 17.24 -2.87
N LEU A 237 0.48 16.85 -3.75
CA LEU A 237 0.14 16.05 -4.92
C LEU A 237 -0.31 14.64 -4.55
N LEU A 238 0.35 14.00 -3.56
CA LEU A 238 -0.07 12.71 -3.04
C LEU A 238 -1.48 12.79 -2.42
N ALA A 239 -1.76 13.81 -1.60
CA ALA A 239 -3.07 14.00 -0.98
C ALA A 239 -4.18 14.13 -2.01
N ARG A 240 -4.01 14.99 -3.04
CA ARG A 240 -4.99 15.14 -4.12
C ARG A 240 -5.23 13.85 -4.90
N ARG A 241 -4.17 13.08 -5.18
CA ARG A 241 -4.29 11.81 -5.92
C ARG A 241 -5.06 10.77 -5.12
N LEU A 242 -4.70 10.58 -3.84
CA LEU A 242 -5.37 9.61 -2.99
C LEU A 242 -6.83 10.01 -2.73
N ASP A 243 -7.10 11.30 -2.49
CA ASP A 243 -8.46 11.81 -2.34
C ASP A 243 -9.31 11.53 -3.58
N ARG A 244 -8.80 11.82 -4.78
CA ARG A 244 -9.49 11.50 -6.03
C ARG A 244 -9.81 10.01 -6.16
N VAL A 245 -8.83 9.14 -5.89
CA VAL A 245 -9.03 7.68 -5.98
C VAL A 245 -10.09 7.21 -4.98
N CYS A 246 -10.01 7.69 -3.74
CA CYS A 246 -11.00 7.37 -2.71
C CYS A 246 -12.40 7.89 -3.08
N ALA A 247 -12.50 9.14 -3.55
CA ALA A 247 -13.76 9.74 -3.99
C ALA A 247 -14.40 8.96 -5.14
N ASP A 248 -13.61 8.60 -6.16
CA ASP A 248 -14.12 7.87 -7.33
C ASP A 248 -14.63 6.47 -6.95
N LEU A 249 -13.94 5.78 -6.03
CA LEU A 249 -14.33 4.46 -5.53
C LEU A 249 -15.55 4.53 -4.59
N ASP A 250 -15.61 5.54 -3.71
CA ASP A 250 -16.75 5.80 -2.84
C ASP A 250 -18.01 6.16 -3.64
N ALA A 251 -17.86 6.96 -4.72
CA ALA A 251 -18.96 7.33 -5.61
C ALA A 251 -19.64 6.14 -6.32
N VAL A 252 -18.92 5.02 -6.48
CA VAL A 252 -19.50 3.76 -7.00
C VAL A 252 -19.98 2.81 -5.89
N GLY A 253 -19.95 3.26 -4.63
CA GLY A 253 -20.43 2.55 -3.45
C GLY A 253 -19.46 1.49 -2.91
N ALA A 254 -18.16 1.59 -3.22
CA ALA A 254 -17.17 0.64 -2.70
C ALA A 254 -16.78 1.00 -1.25
N VAL A 255 -16.79 0.02 -0.35
CA VAL A 255 -16.20 0.21 0.99
C VAL A 255 -14.68 0.20 0.85
N LEU A 256 -14.04 1.27 1.32
CA LEU A 256 -12.59 1.45 1.22
C LEU A 256 -11.85 0.73 2.34
N LEU A 257 -10.73 0.09 2.01
CA LEU A 257 -9.76 -0.45 2.94
C LEU A 257 -8.42 0.29 2.74
N THR A 258 -7.80 0.75 3.82
CA THR A 258 -6.48 1.37 3.73
C THR A 258 -5.66 1.11 5.00
N ALA A 259 -4.40 1.54 5.00
CA ALA A 259 -3.50 1.32 6.12
C ALA A 259 -2.46 2.43 6.25
N CYS A 260 -2.12 2.81 7.48
CA CYS A 260 -0.92 3.60 7.73
C CYS A 260 0.29 2.67 7.82
N LEU A 261 1.40 3.07 7.19
CA LEU A 261 2.55 2.20 6.96
C LEU A 261 3.74 2.62 7.82
N PRO A 262 4.60 1.66 8.21
CA PRO A 262 5.76 1.97 9.04
C PRO A 262 6.79 2.82 8.30
N ASP A 263 7.60 3.56 9.07
CA ASP A 263 8.70 4.37 8.52
C ASP A 263 9.74 3.48 7.81
N PRO A 264 9.96 3.65 6.49
CA PRO A 264 10.94 2.86 5.76
C PRO A 264 12.37 3.09 6.27
N GLY A 265 12.70 4.26 6.82
CA GLY A 265 14.00 4.55 7.41
C GLY A 265 14.29 3.67 8.64
N ARG A 266 13.31 3.58 9.55
CA ARG A 266 13.34 2.66 10.71
C ARG A 266 13.40 1.19 10.27
N MET A 267 12.57 0.79 9.31
CA MET A 267 12.52 -0.60 8.83
C MET A 267 13.85 -1.06 8.22
N LEU A 268 14.48 -0.20 7.43
CA LEU A 268 15.81 -0.42 6.84
C LEU A 268 16.96 -0.29 7.85
N GLY A 269 16.70 0.20 9.07
CA GLY A 269 17.74 0.42 10.08
C GLY A 269 18.74 1.52 9.68
N LEU A 270 18.26 2.56 9.00
CA LEU A 270 19.13 3.67 8.58
C LEU A 270 19.62 4.49 9.78
N PRO A 271 20.83 5.07 9.73
CA PRO A 271 21.30 5.97 10.76
C PRO A 271 20.42 7.24 10.83
N PRO A 272 20.34 7.92 11.99
CA PRO A 272 19.39 9.02 12.22
C PRO A 272 19.37 10.12 11.13
N PRO A 273 20.51 10.59 10.58
CA PRO A 273 20.48 11.63 9.53
C PRO A 273 19.78 11.19 8.24
N LEU A 274 19.77 9.88 7.94
CA LEU A 274 19.08 9.32 6.77
C LEU A 274 17.65 8.88 7.13
N ALA A 275 17.42 8.39 8.35
CA ALA A 275 16.10 7.93 8.79
C ALA A 275 15.13 9.09 9.01
N ARG A 276 15.57 10.21 9.62
CA ARG A 276 14.68 11.33 10.00
C ARG A 276 13.94 11.96 8.81
N PRO A 277 14.58 12.23 7.65
CA PRO A 277 13.86 12.72 6.48
C PRO A 277 12.78 11.77 5.99
N LEU A 278 13.04 10.46 5.95
CA LEU A 278 12.04 9.47 5.57
C LEU A 278 10.92 9.37 6.60
N ALA A 279 11.24 9.43 7.88
CA ALA A 279 10.26 9.44 8.96
C ALA A 279 9.32 10.66 8.86
N ARG A 280 9.84 11.86 8.55
CA ARG A 280 9.01 13.05 8.28
C ARG A 280 8.05 12.84 7.11
N ARG A 281 8.56 12.32 5.99
CA ARG A 281 7.74 12.04 4.81
C ARG A 281 6.66 10.99 5.12
N GLN A 282 7.02 9.90 5.79
CA GLN A 282 6.07 8.85 6.14
C GLN A 282 5.01 9.34 7.15
N ARG A 283 5.39 10.17 8.13
CA ARG A 283 4.41 10.82 9.02
C ARG A 283 3.40 11.64 8.24
N SER A 284 3.85 12.42 7.25
CA SER A 284 2.98 13.22 6.39
C SER A 284 2.03 12.34 5.57
N VAL A 285 2.54 11.28 4.94
CA VAL A 285 1.72 10.31 4.19
C VAL A 285 0.68 9.66 5.10
N ASN A 286 1.09 9.17 6.27
CA ASN A 286 0.18 8.54 7.22
C ASN A 286 -0.89 9.52 7.69
N ALA A 287 -0.56 10.79 7.93
CA ALA A 287 -1.55 11.82 8.30
C ALA A 287 -2.60 12.04 7.19
N VAL A 288 -2.19 12.08 5.92
CA VAL A 288 -3.12 12.11 4.78
C VAL A 288 -4.01 10.87 4.77
N VAL A 289 -3.45 9.67 4.93
CA VAL A 289 -4.24 8.42 4.94
C VAL A 289 -5.24 8.41 6.10
N HIS A 290 -4.88 8.90 7.29
CA HIS A 290 -5.83 9.03 8.40
C HIS A 290 -6.97 10.00 8.05
N ALA A 291 -6.65 11.19 7.53
CA ALA A 291 -7.67 12.19 7.17
C ALA A 291 -8.64 11.66 6.09
N LEU A 292 -8.14 10.95 5.08
CA LEU A 292 -8.97 10.34 4.04
C LEU A 292 -9.77 9.15 4.59
N SER A 293 -9.20 8.38 5.53
CA SER A 293 -9.94 7.31 6.21
C SER A 293 -11.14 7.84 6.97
N ASP A 294 -10.97 8.96 7.68
CA ASP A 294 -12.04 9.61 8.41
C ASP A 294 -13.09 10.19 7.45
N ARG A 295 -12.66 10.84 6.34
CA ARG A 295 -13.55 11.44 5.33
C ARG A 295 -14.47 10.40 4.68
N TYR A 296 -13.89 9.29 4.21
CA TYR A 296 -14.60 8.28 3.42
C TYR A 296 -15.04 7.08 4.27
N GLY A 297 -14.91 7.15 5.60
CA GLY A 297 -15.27 6.06 6.50
C GLY A 297 -14.51 4.76 6.22
N ALA A 298 -13.27 4.82 5.76
CA ALA A 298 -12.50 3.65 5.36
C ALA A 298 -12.28 2.67 6.52
N VAL A 299 -12.11 1.40 6.20
CA VAL A 299 -11.56 0.39 7.11
C VAL A 299 -10.05 0.58 7.16
N HIS A 300 -9.55 1.18 8.24
CA HIS A 300 -8.16 1.58 8.36
C HIS A 300 -7.37 0.66 9.30
N LEU A 301 -6.27 0.08 8.79
CA LEU A 301 -5.38 -0.80 9.55
C LEU A 301 -4.07 -0.06 9.93
N HIS A 302 -3.72 -0.08 11.21
CA HIS A 302 -2.54 0.61 11.71
C HIS A 302 -1.27 -0.26 11.67
N LEU A 303 -0.61 -0.37 10.51
CA LEU A 303 0.63 -1.15 10.35
C LEU A 303 1.88 -0.43 10.86
N ALA A 304 1.75 0.85 11.24
CA ALA A 304 2.83 1.63 11.84
C ALA A 304 3.03 1.34 13.36
N ASP A 305 2.10 0.61 13.99
CA ASP A 305 2.14 0.37 15.43
C ASP A 305 3.31 -0.54 15.86
N PRO A 306 3.77 -0.44 17.13
CA PRO A 306 4.86 -1.28 17.66
C PRO A 306 4.65 -2.78 17.47
N VAL A 307 3.40 -3.25 17.60
CA VAL A 307 3.05 -4.67 17.42
C VAL A 307 3.44 -5.21 16.04
N TRP A 308 3.46 -4.35 15.02
CA TRP A 308 3.91 -4.72 13.67
C TRP A 308 5.40 -4.50 13.48
N THR A 309 5.93 -3.39 14.00
CA THR A 309 7.29 -2.93 13.69
C THR A 309 8.38 -3.55 14.56
N GLU A 310 8.03 -4.13 15.71
CA GLU A 310 8.98 -4.77 16.63
C GLU A 310 9.08 -6.28 16.40
N ASP A 311 8.00 -6.93 15.95
CA ASP A 311 8.02 -8.34 15.58
C ASP A 311 8.64 -8.52 14.19
N ARG A 312 9.94 -8.80 14.18
CA ARG A 312 10.71 -9.05 12.96
C ARG A 312 10.27 -10.30 12.19
N THR A 313 9.53 -11.22 12.81
CA THR A 313 9.04 -12.45 12.14
C THR A 313 7.90 -12.16 11.17
N LEU A 314 7.27 -10.99 11.27
CA LEU A 314 6.23 -10.54 10.33
C LEU A 314 6.84 -10.06 8.99
N TRP A 315 8.13 -9.76 8.96
CA TRP A 315 8.79 -9.15 7.81
C TRP A 315 9.71 -10.14 7.10
N SER A 316 9.85 -9.97 5.80
CA SER A 316 10.81 -10.69 4.98
C SER A 316 12.24 -10.24 5.29
N ALA A 317 13.23 -10.92 4.71
CA ALA A 317 14.65 -10.61 4.87
C ALA A 317 15.02 -9.14 4.61
N ASP A 318 14.30 -8.48 3.69
CA ASP A 318 14.54 -7.08 3.33
C ASP A 318 13.97 -6.07 4.34
N ARG A 319 13.21 -6.54 5.33
CA ARG A 319 12.52 -5.76 6.37
C ARG A 319 11.54 -4.71 5.87
N LEU A 320 11.29 -4.64 4.56
CA LEU A 320 10.35 -3.70 3.96
C LEU A 320 9.05 -4.38 3.54
N HIS A 321 9.13 -5.66 3.15
CA HIS A 321 7.96 -6.42 2.74
C HIS A 321 7.54 -7.40 3.83
N PRO A 322 6.23 -7.58 4.08
CA PRO A 322 5.76 -8.65 4.95
C PRO A 322 6.18 -10.03 4.42
N GLY A 323 6.60 -10.93 5.30
CA GLY A 323 6.68 -12.36 4.98
C GLY A 323 5.29 -13.01 4.98
N GLU A 324 5.19 -14.31 4.73
CA GLU A 324 3.91 -15.03 4.79
C GLU A 324 3.14 -14.75 6.10
N ARG A 325 3.82 -14.85 7.25
CA ARG A 325 3.24 -14.56 8.58
C ARG A 325 2.69 -13.13 8.66
N GLY A 326 3.42 -12.16 8.13
CA GLY A 326 2.98 -10.77 8.07
C GLY A 326 1.76 -10.58 7.17
N HIS A 327 1.76 -11.16 5.97
CA HIS A 327 0.60 -11.12 5.06
C HIS A 327 -0.66 -11.72 5.70
N ARG A 328 -0.51 -12.84 6.40
CA ARG A 328 -1.61 -13.45 7.17
C ARG A 328 -2.12 -12.56 8.29
N ALA A 329 -1.21 -11.94 9.04
CA ALA A 329 -1.58 -11.00 10.09
C ALA A 329 -2.34 -9.79 9.51
N VAL A 330 -1.88 -9.24 8.38
CA VAL A 330 -2.58 -8.13 7.68
C VAL A 330 -3.98 -8.57 7.23
N ALA A 331 -4.10 -9.75 6.63
CA ALA A 331 -5.39 -10.30 6.20
C ALA A 331 -6.35 -10.50 7.38
N ALA A 332 -5.88 -11.10 8.48
CA ALA A 332 -6.65 -11.27 9.71
C ALA A 332 -7.04 -9.92 10.35
N GLY A 333 -6.16 -8.93 10.30
CA GLY A 333 -6.41 -7.57 10.77
C GLY A 333 -7.57 -6.91 10.02
N PHE A 334 -7.51 -6.88 8.69
CA PHE A 334 -8.60 -6.36 7.86
C PHE A 334 -9.89 -7.17 8.00
N HIS A 335 -9.81 -8.50 8.03
CA HIS A 335 -10.98 -9.37 8.23
C HIS A 335 -11.70 -9.02 9.52
N ARG A 336 -10.97 -8.90 10.64
CA ARG A 336 -11.55 -8.51 11.94
C ARG A 336 -12.26 -7.15 11.88
N LEU A 337 -11.65 -6.16 11.23
CA LEU A 337 -12.26 -4.83 11.10
C LEU A 337 -13.52 -4.86 10.20
N LEU A 338 -13.50 -5.63 9.11
CA LEU A 338 -14.66 -5.84 8.24
C LEU A 338 -15.77 -6.63 8.93
N ALA A 339 -15.43 -7.68 9.67
CA ALA A 339 -16.37 -8.48 10.45
C ALA A 339 -17.06 -7.65 11.53
N ALA A 340 -16.34 -6.74 12.19
CA ALA A 340 -16.91 -5.79 13.14
C ALA A 340 -17.95 -4.84 12.51
N ARG A 341 -17.89 -4.63 11.19
CA ARG A 341 -18.88 -3.88 10.40
C ARG A 341 -19.93 -4.79 9.73
N GLY A 342 -19.90 -6.10 9.97
CA GLY A 342 -20.78 -7.07 9.33
C GLY A 342 -20.53 -7.25 7.83
N LEU A 343 -19.31 -6.97 7.35
CA LEU A 343 -18.92 -7.03 5.93
C LEU A 343 -18.06 -8.25 5.58
N ALA A 344 -17.61 -9.02 6.57
CA ALA A 344 -16.93 -10.30 6.38
C ALA A 344 -17.69 -11.40 7.12
N HIS A 345 -18.10 -12.42 6.38
CA HIS A 345 -18.94 -13.52 6.88
C HIS A 345 -18.27 -14.89 6.78
N GLY A 346 -17.13 -14.99 6.09
CA GLY A 346 -16.34 -16.22 6.03
C GLY A 346 -15.48 -16.42 7.28
N ALA A 347 -14.84 -17.58 7.33
CA ALA A 347 -13.87 -17.88 8.39
C ALA A 347 -12.72 -16.87 8.37
N PRO A 348 -12.21 -16.43 9.54
CA PRO A 348 -11.05 -15.55 9.58
C PRO A 348 -9.83 -16.24 8.94
N PRO A 349 -8.99 -15.49 8.18
CA PRO A 349 -7.76 -16.03 7.64
C PRO A 349 -6.86 -16.59 8.75
N SER A 350 -6.26 -17.77 8.51
CA SER A 350 -5.29 -18.36 9.44
C SER A 350 -4.07 -17.44 9.60
N THR A 351 -3.69 -17.18 10.85
CA THR A 351 -2.48 -16.43 11.22
C THR A 351 -1.21 -17.29 11.16
N GLU A 352 -1.36 -18.61 11.15
CA GLU A 352 -0.23 -19.54 11.11
C GLU A 352 0.31 -19.71 9.68
N PRO A 353 1.63 -19.62 9.47
CA PRO A 353 2.23 -19.87 8.16
C PRO A 353 2.05 -21.34 7.73
N ASP A 354 1.81 -21.57 6.44
CA ASP A 354 1.73 -22.94 5.91
C ASP A 354 3.12 -23.53 5.66
N ARG A 355 4.16 -22.68 5.66
CA ARG A 355 5.52 -23.04 5.29
C ARG A 355 6.52 -22.74 6.40
N PRO A 356 7.59 -23.54 6.49
CA PRO A 356 8.70 -23.18 7.35
C PRO A 356 9.29 -21.83 6.91
N PRO A 357 9.82 -21.04 7.86
CA PRO A 357 10.47 -19.79 7.53
C PRO A 357 11.65 -20.04 6.57
N PRO A 358 11.94 -19.09 5.66
CA PRO A 358 13.07 -19.22 4.75
C PRO A 358 14.38 -19.37 5.52
N THR A 359 15.29 -20.15 4.95
CA THR A 359 16.63 -20.31 5.51
C THR A 359 17.44 -19.02 5.33
N ARG A 360 18.45 -18.81 6.19
CA ARG A 360 19.36 -17.66 6.07
C ARG A 360 20.02 -17.56 4.69
N ALA A 361 20.29 -18.70 4.05
CA ALA A 361 20.90 -18.74 2.72
C ALA A 361 19.93 -18.23 1.63
N GLU A 362 18.65 -18.62 1.68
CA GLU A 362 17.62 -18.14 0.76
C GLU A 362 17.36 -16.65 0.93
N ASP A 363 17.35 -16.17 2.17
CA ASP A 363 17.21 -14.76 2.49
C ASP A 363 18.41 -13.93 1.97
N LEU A 364 19.64 -14.42 2.16
CA LEU A 364 20.83 -13.78 1.62
C LEU A 364 20.84 -13.76 0.09
N LEU A 365 20.46 -14.86 -0.56
CA LEU A 365 20.36 -14.94 -2.02
C LEU A 365 19.31 -13.96 -2.56
N ARG A 366 18.16 -13.83 -1.88
CA ARG A 366 17.10 -12.88 -2.26
C ARG A 366 17.58 -11.43 -2.10
N LEU A 367 18.26 -11.13 -0.99
CA LEU A 367 18.87 -9.81 -0.78
C LEU A 367 19.92 -9.49 -1.86
N ALA A 368 20.76 -10.47 -2.20
CA ALA A 368 21.81 -10.32 -3.21
C ALA A 368 21.27 -10.15 -4.64
N THR A 369 20.12 -10.74 -4.98
CA THR A 369 19.57 -10.69 -6.34
C THR A 369 18.54 -9.58 -6.50
N ALA A 370 17.47 -9.61 -5.71
CA ALA A 370 16.39 -8.63 -5.78
C ALA A 370 16.78 -7.29 -5.12
N GLY A 371 17.46 -7.34 -3.98
CA GLY A 371 17.92 -6.16 -3.25
C GLY A 371 18.94 -5.35 -4.06
N THR A 372 19.92 -6.00 -4.70
CA THR A 372 20.92 -5.31 -5.53
C THR A 372 20.29 -4.55 -6.69
N GLY A 373 19.34 -5.16 -7.41
CA GLY A 373 18.62 -4.48 -8.49
C GLY A 373 17.82 -3.26 -8.01
N TRP A 374 17.22 -3.36 -6.82
CA TRP A 374 16.52 -2.23 -6.19
C TRP A 374 17.49 -1.12 -5.79
N VAL A 375 18.61 -1.46 -5.13
CA VAL A 375 19.65 -0.49 -4.72
C VAL A 375 20.22 0.23 -5.93
N LEU A 376 20.51 -0.46 -7.02
CA LEU A 376 21.01 0.14 -8.26
C LEU A 376 20.01 1.09 -8.91
N ARG A 377 18.70 0.81 -8.86
CA ARG A 377 17.68 1.75 -9.34
C ARG A 377 17.58 2.98 -8.44
N ARG A 378 17.67 2.77 -7.13
CA ARG A 378 17.55 3.85 -6.13
C ARG A 378 18.83 4.68 -6.00
N SER A 379 19.99 4.18 -6.40
CA SER A 379 21.26 4.91 -6.34
C SER A 379 21.29 6.16 -7.23
N ARG A 380 20.48 6.20 -8.29
CA ARG A 380 20.37 7.35 -9.21
C ARG A 380 19.18 8.26 -8.92
N ASP A 381 18.27 7.85 -8.04
CA ASP A 381 16.96 8.50 -7.84
C ASP A 381 16.81 8.97 -6.39
N LEU A 382 16.94 8.05 -5.44
CA LEU A 382 16.77 8.32 -4.01
C LEU A 382 18.07 8.77 -3.34
N LEU A 383 19.17 8.05 -3.59
CA LEU A 383 20.39 8.17 -2.79
C LEU A 383 21.00 9.59 -2.81
N PRO A 384 21.13 10.27 -3.96
CA PRO A 384 21.67 11.63 -4.01
C PRO A 384 20.82 12.61 -3.20
N GLN A 385 19.49 12.53 -3.33
CA GLN A 385 18.60 13.43 -2.59
C GLN A 385 18.59 13.11 -1.10
N LEU A 386 18.59 11.82 -0.72
CA LEU A 386 18.63 11.43 0.68
C LEU A 386 19.90 11.93 1.37
N LEU A 387 21.04 11.93 0.67
CA LEU A 387 22.28 12.54 1.16
C LEU A 387 22.16 14.06 1.30
N LEU A 388 21.49 14.75 0.39
CA LEU A 388 21.22 16.20 0.52
C LEU A 388 20.33 16.51 1.73
N LEU A 389 19.28 15.71 1.95
CA LEU A 389 18.39 15.82 3.11
C LEU A 389 19.14 15.55 4.41
N ALA A 390 19.98 14.52 4.44
CA ALA A 390 20.86 14.23 5.57
C ALA A 390 21.90 15.34 5.80
N GLY A 391 22.41 15.96 4.75
CA GLY A 391 23.27 17.14 4.85
C GLY A 391 22.54 18.31 5.51
N ALA A 392 21.26 18.54 5.18
CA ALA A 392 20.45 19.56 5.83
C ALA A 392 20.21 19.26 7.32
N GLU A 393 19.96 17.99 7.67
CA GLU A 393 19.87 17.53 9.07
C GLU A 393 21.14 17.85 9.85
N LEU A 394 22.30 17.52 9.27
CA LEU A 394 23.59 17.74 9.90
C LEU A 394 23.91 19.21 10.05
N ARG A 395 23.63 20.04 9.04
CA ARG A 395 23.81 21.50 9.13
C ARG A 395 23.01 22.08 10.28
N HIS A 396 21.71 21.79 10.34
CA HIS A 396 20.85 22.29 11.41
C HIS A 396 21.27 21.81 12.81
N TRP A 397 21.83 20.60 12.91
CA TRP A 397 22.41 20.09 14.15
C TRP A 397 23.70 20.81 14.54
N VAL A 398 24.60 21.04 13.59
CA VAL A 398 25.85 21.81 13.78
C VAL A 398 25.56 23.27 14.15
N ASP A 399 24.55 23.87 13.52
CA ASP A 399 24.13 25.25 13.77
C ASP A 399 23.37 25.42 15.11
N GLY A 400 23.18 24.34 15.88
CA GLY A 400 22.49 24.34 17.18
C GLY A 400 20.97 24.52 17.11
N THR A 401 20.41 24.66 15.91
CA THR A 401 18.96 24.85 15.68
C THR A 401 18.13 23.57 15.81
N GLY A 402 18.79 22.39 15.80
CA GLY A 402 18.12 21.09 15.88
C GLY A 402 17.21 20.81 14.68
N THR A 403 16.35 19.79 14.75
CA THR A 403 15.50 19.39 13.60
C THR A 403 14.20 20.17 13.47
N ALA A 404 13.85 20.99 14.48
CA ALA A 404 12.57 21.68 14.57
C ALA A 404 12.21 22.52 13.32
N PRO A 405 13.14 23.26 12.67
CA PRO A 405 12.82 24.00 11.45
C PRO A 405 12.48 23.11 10.24
N LEU A 406 12.99 21.88 10.20
CA LEU A 406 12.68 20.91 9.14
C LEU A 406 11.34 20.22 9.42
N ASP A 407 11.06 19.93 10.69
CA ASP A 407 9.78 19.39 11.12
C ASP A 407 8.65 20.41 10.87
N ALA A 408 8.82 21.68 11.27
CA ALA A 408 7.84 22.74 11.04
C ALA A 408 7.50 22.94 9.55
N ARG A 409 8.50 22.95 8.66
CA ARG A 409 8.24 23.07 7.21
C ARG A 409 7.45 21.87 6.66
N ALA A 410 7.69 20.67 7.17
CA ALA A 410 6.94 19.49 6.77
C ALA A 410 5.49 19.57 7.27
N ASP A 411 5.30 20.03 8.50
CA ASP A 411 3.98 20.22 9.11
C ASP A 411 3.18 21.32 8.41
N ASP A 412 3.80 22.42 8.01
CA ASP A 412 3.18 23.49 7.21
C ASP A 412 2.72 22.97 5.84
N ALA A 413 3.58 22.22 5.14
CA ALA A 413 3.25 21.62 3.85
C ALA A 413 2.12 20.60 3.96
N LEU A 414 2.12 19.77 5.01
CA LEU A 414 1.04 18.83 5.31
C LEU A 414 -0.26 19.56 5.63
N THR A 415 -0.22 20.61 6.45
CA THR A 415 -1.39 21.40 6.82
C THR A 415 -2.02 22.05 5.58
N ALA A 416 -1.20 22.64 4.71
CA ALA A 416 -1.66 23.21 3.45
C ALA A 416 -2.25 22.15 2.52
N ALA A 417 -1.63 20.97 2.43
CA ALA A 417 -2.15 19.84 1.65
C ALA A 417 -3.52 19.37 2.15
N LEU A 418 -3.66 19.15 3.46
CA LEU A 418 -4.92 18.72 4.07
C LEU A 418 -6.00 19.78 3.92
N ALA A 419 -5.69 21.06 4.13
CA ALA A 419 -6.65 22.15 3.94
C ALA A 419 -7.17 22.21 2.49
N ALA A 420 -6.29 22.07 1.50
CA ALA A 420 -6.66 22.08 0.09
C ALA A 420 -7.49 20.86 -0.33
N THR A 421 -7.23 19.70 0.27
CA THR A 421 -7.92 18.44 -0.07
C THR A 421 -9.25 18.29 0.68
N MET A 422 -9.29 18.67 1.95
CA MET A 422 -10.44 18.45 2.85
C MET A 422 -11.40 19.63 2.94
N GLY A 423 -10.98 20.83 2.52
CA GLY A 423 -11.77 22.05 2.61
C GLY A 423 -12.80 22.25 1.49
N GLY A 424 -13.04 21.23 0.67
CA GLY A 424 -13.92 21.26 -0.51
C GLY A 424 -15.14 20.36 -0.40
#